data_AF-A0A7V3BI36-F1
#
_entry.id   AF-A0A7V3BI36-F1
#
_cell.length_a   1.000
_cell.length_b   1.000
_cell.length_c   1.000
_cell.angle_alpha   90.00
_cell.angle_beta   90.00
_cell.angle_gamma   90.00
#
_symmetry.space_group_name_H-M   'P 1'
#
loop_
_entity.id
_entity.type
_entity.pdbx_description
1 polymer ?
#
loop_
_entity_poly.entity_id
_entity_poly.type
_entity_poly.pdbx_seq_one_letter_code
_entity_poly.pdbx_strand_id
1 'polypeptide(L)'
;MRSINEIRQLLNTLDTQPATDLEDQDLDFKEWSRRSTADAVALVVEMAICMANGGGGTVVFGVNDRAVGRRKAIVGVPPDVEKKCWPNVITTFGQHFC
;
A
#
# COMPACT_ATOMS: atom_id res chain seq x y z
N MET A 1 -4.57 -12.12 6.86
CA MET A 1 -3.62 -10.99 7.07
C MET A 1 -2.22 -11.42 6.67
N ARG A 2 -1.68 -10.75 5.64
CA ARG A 2 -0.39 -11.10 5.04
C ARG A 2 0.76 -10.61 5.90
N SER A 3 1.81 -11.41 5.98
CA SER A 3 3.08 -11.01 6.58
C SER A 3 3.84 -10.04 5.68
N ILE A 4 4.76 -9.29 6.28
CA ILE A 4 5.64 -8.36 5.54
C ILE A 4 6.45 -9.10 4.46
N ASN A 5 6.86 -10.34 4.70
CA ASN A 5 7.62 -11.13 3.73
C ASN A 5 6.77 -11.54 2.53
N GLU A 6 5.51 -11.93 2.75
CA GLU A 6 4.57 -12.22 1.67
C GLU A 6 4.31 -10.97 0.83
N ILE A 7 4.10 -9.82 1.46
CA ILE A 7 3.94 -8.54 0.74
C ILE A 7 5.19 -8.23 -0.09
N ARG A 8 6.40 -8.42 0.45
CA ARG A 8 7.65 -8.21 -0.32
C ARG A 8 7.75 -9.13 -1.53
N GLN A 9 7.33 -10.38 -1.40
CA GLN A 9 7.31 -11.34 -2.51
C GLN A 9 6.31 -10.90 -3.59
N LEU A 10 5.10 -10.46 -3.19
CA LEU A 10 4.10 -9.94 -4.13
C LEU A 10 4.59 -8.67 -4.83
N LEU A 11 5.24 -7.75 -4.12
CA LEU A 11 5.79 -6.55 -4.75
C LEU A 11 6.83 -6.88 -5.84
N ASN A 12 7.50 -8.05 -5.78
CA ASN A 12 8.46 -8.46 -6.81
C ASN A 12 7.79 -8.88 -8.12
N THR A 13 6.53 -9.30 -8.09
CA THR A 13 5.80 -9.69 -9.31
C THR A 13 5.23 -8.49 -10.08
N LEU A 14 5.30 -7.28 -9.50
CA LEU A 14 4.92 -6.03 -10.16
C LEU A 14 5.74 -5.73 -11.43
N ASP A 15 6.88 -6.40 -11.64
CA ASP A 15 7.63 -6.30 -12.88
C ASP A 15 6.93 -6.95 -14.08
N THR A 16 6.01 -7.89 -13.84
CA THR A 16 5.35 -8.67 -14.89
C THR A 16 3.83 -8.50 -14.94
N GLN A 17 3.20 -7.95 -13.89
CA GLN A 17 1.75 -7.74 -13.82
C GLN A 17 1.40 -6.51 -12.97
N PRO A 18 0.22 -5.89 -13.14
CA PRO A 18 -0.24 -4.79 -12.30
C PRO A 18 -0.58 -5.29 -10.88
N ALA A 19 -0.62 -4.37 -9.91
CA ALA A 19 -0.95 -4.71 -8.53
C ALA A 19 -2.42 -5.10 -8.36
N THR A 20 -3.32 -4.55 -9.18
CA THR A 20 -4.75 -4.95 -9.19
C THR A 20 -4.95 -6.45 -9.41
N ASP A 21 -4.06 -7.11 -10.16
CA ASP A 21 -4.14 -8.57 -10.39
C ASP A 21 -3.62 -9.39 -9.19
N LEU A 22 -3.00 -8.74 -8.21
CA LEU A 22 -2.52 -9.34 -6.96
C LEU A 22 -3.48 -9.09 -5.79
N GLU A 23 -4.48 -8.22 -5.97
CA GLU A 23 -5.50 -7.92 -4.97
C GLU A 23 -6.43 -9.11 -4.78
N ASP A 24 -6.93 -9.26 -3.55
CA ASP A 24 -7.88 -10.30 -3.17
C ASP A 24 -8.74 -9.77 -2.01
N GLN A 25 -9.66 -10.58 -1.48
CA GLN A 25 -10.57 -10.18 -0.41
C GLN A 25 -9.87 -9.53 0.80
N ASP A 26 -8.67 -9.99 1.15
CA ASP A 26 -7.92 -9.52 2.32
C ASP A 26 -6.65 -8.70 1.98
N LEU A 27 -6.46 -8.32 0.70
CA LEU A 27 -5.30 -7.56 0.24
C LEU A 27 -5.68 -6.51 -0.81
N ASP A 28 -5.32 -5.25 -0.53
CA ASP A 28 -5.59 -4.13 -1.43
C ASP A 28 -4.35 -3.23 -1.62
N PHE A 29 -4.09 -2.76 -2.84
CA PHE A 29 -3.02 -1.80 -3.16
C PHE A 29 -3.62 -0.44 -3.48
N LYS A 30 -3.10 0.62 -2.87
CA LYS A 30 -3.61 1.98 -3.08
C LYS A 30 -2.51 2.97 -3.36
N GLU A 31 -2.72 3.79 -4.39
CA GLU A 31 -1.86 4.93 -4.66
C GLU A 31 -2.10 6.01 -3.59
N TRP A 32 -1.02 6.63 -3.10
CA TRP A 32 -1.15 7.70 -2.13
C TRP A 32 -1.64 9.00 -2.79
N SER A 33 -2.76 9.55 -2.31
CA SER A 33 -3.24 10.87 -2.75
C SER A 33 -2.26 11.96 -2.31
N ARG A 34 -1.58 12.59 -3.28
CA ARG A 34 -0.72 13.77 -3.03
C ARG A 34 -1.47 15.10 -3.05
N ARG A 35 -2.79 15.09 -3.25
CA ARG A 35 -3.61 16.31 -3.36
C ARG A 35 -3.74 17.04 -2.03
N SER A 36 -4.04 16.31 -0.96
CA SER A 36 -4.13 16.85 0.39
C SER A 36 -3.92 15.74 1.43
N THR A 37 -3.43 16.09 2.62
CA THR A 37 -3.34 15.17 3.74
C THR A 37 -4.73 14.68 4.18
N ALA A 38 -5.75 15.53 4.09
CA ALA A 38 -7.11 15.18 4.44
C ALA A 38 -7.68 14.07 3.54
N ASP A 39 -7.47 14.16 2.23
CA ASP A 39 -7.88 13.14 1.27
C ASP A 39 -7.19 11.80 1.56
N ALA A 40 -5.89 11.85 1.86
CA ALA A 40 -5.13 10.65 2.17
C ALA A 40 -5.58 10.00 3.49
N VAL A 41 -5.88 10.79 4.51
CA VAL A 41 -6.46 10.30 5.77
C VAL A 41 -7.85 9.71 5.54
N ALA A 42 -8.70 10.37 4.75
CA ALA A 42 -10.03 9.86 4.41
C ALA A 42 -9.94 8.49 3.73
N LEU A 43 -9.03 8.34 2.76
CA LEU A 43 -8.77 7.07 2.09
C LEU A 43 -8.31 5.99 3.07
N VAL A 44 -7.37 6.29 3.98
CA VAL A 44 -6.91 5.33 4.99
C VAL A 44 -8.07 4.88 5.89
N VAL A 45 -8.93 5.80 6.33
CA VAL A 45 -10.11 5.49 7.15
C VAL A 45 -11.09 4.61 6.39
N GLU A 46 -11.39 4.93 5.14
CA GLU A 46 -12.28 4.14 4.29
C GLU A 46 -11.78 2.70 4.15
N MET A 47 -10.50 2.53 3.84
CA MET A 47 -9.89 1.20 3.71
C MET A 47 -9.88 0.44 5.03
N ALA A 48 -9.62 1.12 6.16
CA ALA A 48 -9.68 0.48 7.48
C ALA A 48 -11.10 -0.03 7.82
N ILE A 49 -12.15 0.73 7.46
CA ILE A 49 -13.56 0.33 7.65
C ILE A 49 -13.88 -0.88 6.76
N CYS A 50 -13.52 -0.83 5.48
CA CYS A 50 -13.74 -1.93 4.54
C CYS A 50 -13.08 -3.22 5.03
N MET A 51 -11.81 -3.14 5.45
CA MET A 51 -11.08 -4.29 5.96
C MET A 51 -11.66 -4.80 7.28
N ALA A 52 -12.06 -3.94 8.21
CA ALA A 52 -12.69 -4.36 9.46
C ALA A 52 -14.02 -5.11 9.21
N ASN A 53 -14.84 -4.63 8.27
CA ASN A 53 -16.11 -5.25 7.91
C ASN A 53 -15.94 -6.55 7.11
N GLY A 54 -14.86 -6.67 6.32
CA GLY A 54 -14.57 -7.81 5.45
C GLY A 54 -13.92 -9.02 6.12
N GLY A 55 -13.73 -9.00 7.44
CA GLY A 55 -13.04 -10.07 8.19
C GLY A 55 -11.55 -9.79 8.46
N GLY A 56 -11.10 -8.56 8.24
CA GLY A 56 -9.71 -8.13 8.34
C GLY A 56 -8.99 -8.17 6.99
N GLY A 57 -7.80 -7.57 6.95
CA GLY A 57 -6.99 -7.57 5.72
C GLY A 57 -5.75 -6.71 5.82
N THR A 58 -5.13 -6.48 4.69
CA THR A 58 -3.89 -5.73 4.53
C THR A 58 -4.06 -4.73 3.40
N VAL A 59 -3.72 -3.48 3.66
CA VAL A 59 -3.72 -2.42 2.64
C VAL A 59 -2.30 -1.92 2.50
N VAL A 60 -1.80 -1.87 1.26
CA VAL A 60 -0.46 -1.39 0.95
C VAL A 60 -0.57 -0.06 0.22
N PHE A 61 -0.19 1.01 0.91
CA PHE A 61 -0.19 2.37 0.35
C PHE A 61 1.11 2.71 -0.37
N GLY A 62 0.99 3.56 -1.39
CA GLY A 62 2.12 4.03 -2.19
C GLY A 62 2.43 3.14 -3.41
N VAL A 63 1.44 2.39 -3.87
CA VAL A 63 1.53 1.56 -5.08
C VAL A 63 0.50 2.03 -6.09
N ASN A 64 0.94 2.37 -7.31
CA ASN A 64 0.06 2.55 -8.45
C ASN A 64 -0.40 1.17 -8.92
N ASP A 65 -1.67 0.88 -8.66
CA ASP A 65 -2.31 -0.43 -8.83
C ASP A 65 -2.38 -0.91 -10.28
N ARG A 66 -2.42 0.03 -11.23
CA ARG A 66 -2.55 -0.24 -12.67
C ARG A 66 -1.23 -0.30 -13.43
N ALA A 67 -0.14 0.19 -12.83
CA ALA A 67 1.15 0.26 -13.51
C ALA A 67 1.84 -1.12 -13.55
N VAL A 68 2.37 -1.48 -14.72
CA VAL A 68 3.27 -2.63 -14.89
C VAL A 68 4.72 -2.16 -14.88
N GLY A 69 5.56 -2.87 -14.13
CA GLY A 69 6.95 -2.54 -13.85
C GLY A 69 7.12 -2.04 -12.42
N ARG A 70 7.89 -2.76 -11.58
CA ARG A 70 8.02 -2.46 -10.15
C ARG A 70 8.46 -1.02 -9.88
N ARG A 71 9.42 -0.52 -10.66
CA ARG A 71 9.92 0.86 -10.55
C ARG A 71 8.87 1.93 -10.85
N LYS A 72 7.85 1.60 -11.65
CA LYS A 72 6.74 2.51 -11.98
C LYS A 72 5.59 2.37 -10.99
N ALA A 73 5.33 1.14 -10.55
CA ALA A 73 4.26 0.83 -9.62
C ALA A 73 4.54 1.34 -8.21
N ILE A 74 5.78 1.21 -7.69
CA ILE A 74 6.10 1.69 -6.35
C ILE A 74 6.38 3.20 -6.38
N VAL A 75 5.39 4.00 -5.99
CA VAL A 75 5.47 5.47 -5.95
C VAL A 75 5.77 6.03 -4.55
N GLY A 76 5.55 5.22 -3.51
CA GLY A 76 5.79 5.57 -2.11
C GLY A 76 4.77 6.55 -1.51
N VAL A 77 4.99 6.89 -0.24
CA VAL A 77 4.21 7.91 0.50
C VAL A 77 5.09 9.13 0.82
N PRO A 78 4.51 10.29 1.16
CA PRO A 78 5.28 11.46 1.58
C PRO A 78 6.15 11.21 2.84
N PRO A 79 7.38 11.75 2.90
CA PRO A 79 8.30 11.50 4.03
C PRO A 79 7.82 11.98 5.40
N ASP A 80 6.95 12.98 5.44
CA ASP A 80 6.34 13.49 6.66
C ASP A 80 5.28 12.55 7.23
N VAL A 81 4.64 11.74 6.38
CA VAL A 81 3.70 10.67 6.79
C VAL A 81 4.47 9.47 7.32
N GLU A 82 5.52 9.07 6.61
CA GLU A 82 6.41 7.96 6.99
C GLU A 82 6.98 8.13 8.42
N LYS A 83 7.36 9.37 8.78
CA LYS A 83 7.99 9.69 10.08
C LYS A 83 7.01 9.85 11.25
N LYS A 84 5.73 10.15 11.00
CA LYS A 84 4.82 10.67 12.05
C LYS A 84 3.92 9.64 12.74
N CYS A 85 3.33 8.67 12.04
CA CYS A 85 2.14 7.99 12.61
C CYS A 85 2.01 6.47 12.46
N TRP A 86 2.81 5.76 11.68
CA TRP A 86 2.41 4.38 11.33
C TRP A 86 3.56 3.37 11.25
N PRO A 87 4.24 3.06 12.38
CA PRO A 87 5.16 1.92 12.40
C PRO A 87 4.45 0.57 12.18
N ASN A 88 3.12 0.49 12.42
CA ASN A 88 2.34 -0.76 12.38
C ASN A 88 1.15 -0.78 11.42
N VAL A 89 0.84 0.33 10.73
CA VAL A 89 -0.07 0.28 9.56
C VAL A 89 0.83 0.28 8.35
N ILE A 90 0.84 -0.88 7.70
CA ILE A 90 1.70 -1.34 6.62
C ILE A 90 1.99 -0.21 5.61
N THR A 91 2.98 0.60 5.93
CA THR A 91 3.57 1.64 5.08
C THR A 91 4.83 1.02 4.50
N THR A 92 4.66 0.10 3.56
CA THR A 92 5.79 -0.58 2.93
C THR A 92 6.30 0.31 1.79
N PHE A 93 7.07 1.35 2.14
CA PHE A 93 8.39 1.68 1.57
C PHE A 93 8.75 3.16 1.77
N GLY A 94 9.66 3.34 2.73
CA GLY A 94 10.63 4.40 2.91
C GLY A 94 11.50 3.95 4.09
N GLN A 95 12.84 4.00 3.96
CA GLN A 95 13.83 3.65 4.98
C GLN A 95 14.05 2.14 5.29
N HIS A 96 14.63 1.42 4.35
CA HIS A 96 15.93 0.75 4.51
C HIS A 96 16.37 0.24 3.12
N PHE A 97 16.92 1.17 2.35
CA PHE A 97 17.76 0.90 1.18
C PHE A 97 19.10 1.63 1.42
N CYS A 98 19.89 1.06 2.33
CA CYS A 98 21.26 0.65 2.03
C CYS A 98 21.23 -0.88 1.96
#